data_AF-A0A0D2USE2-F1
#
_entry.id   AF-A0A0D2USE2-F1
#
_cell.length_a   1.000
_cell.length_b   1.000
_cell.length_c   1.000
_cell.angle_alpha   90.00
_cell.angle_beta   90.00
_cell.angle_gamma   90.00
#
_symmetry.space_group_name_H-M   'P 1'
#
loop_
_entity.id
_entity.type
_entity.pdbx_description
1 polymer ?
#
loop_
_entity_poly.entity_id
_entity_poly.type
_entity_poly.pdbx_seq_one_letter_code
_entity_poly.pdbx_strand_id
1 'polypeptide(L)'
;MQLNAARFAQNGNAGYVLKPEILRKPAAAKGGLEISKLKIQLVHGFQLNAPKSNNRMSRRRDRDLSPIVEVEVVGLKTLLLASASAKGGELPEWNDTFEFDVSMPDIALVRFNVFDDKTKESLGAYALPVSSLLPGFRRIPLNKYKPFAVVENTPASLFINVSFA
;
A
#
# COMPACT_ATOMS: atom_id res chain seq x y z
N MET A 1 6.17 11.70 -3.78
CA MET A 1 6.87 10.89 -4.81
C MET A 1 6.45 9.41 -4.84
N GLN A 2 5.95 8.82 -3.75
CA GLN A 2 5.55 7.40 -3.71
C GLN A 2 4.51 7.03 -4.78
N LEU A 3 3.44 7.83 -4.90
CA LEU A 3 2.39 7.62 -5.90
C LEU A 3 2.90 7.71 -7.34
N ASN A 4 3.85 8.62 -7.59
CA ASN A 4 4.49 8.76 -8.89
C ASN A 4 5.31 7.52 -9.24
N ALA A 5 6.16 7.07 -8.31
CA ALA A 5 6.94 5.84 -8.48
C ALA A 5 6.03 4.61 -8.69
N ALA A 6 4.94 4.51 -7.93
CA ALA A 6 3.93 3.45 -8.08
C ALA A 6 3.29 3.45 -9.47
N ARG A 7 2.88 4.62 -9.97
CA ARG A 7 2.29 4.75 -11.31
C ARG A 7 3.28 4.31 -12.38
N PHE A 8 4.51 4.82 -12.32
CA PHE A 8 5.53 4.55 -13.33
C PHE A 8 6.24 3.21 -13.16
N ALA A 9 5.92 2.44 -12.11
CA ALA A 9 6.33 1.05 -12.01
C ALA A 9 5.61 0.15 -13.01
N GLN A 10 4.45 0.58 -13.51
CA GLN A 10 3.77 -0.08 -14.62
C GLN A 10 4.67 -0.10 -15.86
N ASN A 11 4.41 -1.06 -16.75
CA ASN A 11 5.16 -1.21 -17.99
C ASN A 11 6.68 -1.35 -17.74
N GLY A 12 7.06 -2.11 -16.71
CA GLY A 12 8.45 -2.46 -16.44
C GLY A 12 9.36 -1.28 -16.07
N ASN A 13 8.85 -0.25 -15.38
CA ASN A 13 9.58 0.97 -15.04
C ASN A 13 10.08 1.80 -16.25
N ALA A 14 9.47 1.64 -17.42
CA ALA A 14 9.91 2.34 -18.64
C ALA A 14 9.73 3.87 -18.60
N GLY A 15 9.02 4.41 -17.61
CA GLY A 15 8.66 5.83 -17.53
C GLY A 15 7.47 6.22 -18.42
N TYR A 16 6.95 5.29 -19.22
CA TYR A 16 5.78 5.49 -20.07
C TYR A 16 4.66 4.50 -19.71
N VAL A 17 3.49 5.03 -19.39
CA VAL A 17 2.29 4.26 -19.07
C VAL A 17 1.16 4.73 -19.97
N LEU A 18 0.54 3.80 -20.69
CA LEU A 18 -0.57 4.11 -21.59
C LEU A 18 -1.76 4.63 -20.77
N LYS A 19 -2.34 5.75 -21.21
CA LYS A 19 -3.56 6.29 -20.60
C LYS A 19 -4.77 5.37 -20.89
N PRO A 20 -5.75 5.27 -19.98
CA PRO A 20 -6.99 4.55 -20.22
C PRO A 20 -7.71 5.04 -21.48
N GLU A 21 -8.54 4.19 -22.07
CA GLU A 21 -9.21 4.51 -23.34
C GLU A 21 -10.10 5.76 -23.26
N ILE A 22 -10.80 5.97 -22.14
CA ILE A 22 -11.64 7.17 -21.93
C ILE A 22 -10.85 8.48 -22.06
N LEU A 23 -9.55 8.49 -21.71
CA LEU A 23 -8.68 9.66 -21.84
C LEU A 23 -8.01 9.76 -23.22
N ARG A 24 -8.13 8.73 -24.06
CA ARG A 24 -7.57 8.69 -25.42
C ARG A 24 -8.64 8.90 -26.49
N LYS A 25 -9.87 8.45 -26.24
CA LYS A 25 -10.99 8.48 -27.20
C LYS A 25 -12.26 9.06 -26.55
N PRO A 26 -12.34 10.39 -26.35
CA PRO A 26 -13.47 11.02 -25.65
C PRO A 26 -14.82 10.79 -26.37
N ALA A 27 -14.83 10.65 -27.70
CA ALA A 27 -16.04 10.37 -28.47
C ALA A 27 -16.58 8.92 -28.33
N ALA A 28 -15.72 7.99 -27.91
CA ALA A 28 -16.08 6.58 -27.67
C ALA A 28 -16.44 6.31 -26.20
N ALA A 29 -16.19 7.27 -25.31
CA ALA A 29 -16.54 7.22 -23.89
C ALA A 29 -18.06 7.39 -23.69
N LYS A 30 -18.85 6.44 -24.18
CA LYS A 30 -20.31 6.41 -24.01
C LYS A 30 -20.75 5.71 -22.72
N GLY A 31 -19.79 5.24 -21.90
CA GLY A 31 -20.04 4.68 -20.58
C GLY A 31 -19.81 5.72 -19.48
N GLY A 32 -20.61 5.65 -18.40
CA GLY A 32 -20.31 6.38 -17.17
C GLY A 32 -18.96 5.97 -16.57
N LEU A 33 -18.56 6.64 -15.49
CA LEU A 33 -17.34 6.26 -14.77
C LEU A 33 -17.49 4.83 -14.24
N GLU A 34 -16.51 3.98 -14.53
CA GLU A 34 -16.44 2.63 -13.96
C GLU A 34 -16.30 2.74 -12.44
N ILE A 35 -17.06 1.92 -11.71
CA ILE A 35 -16.96 1.79 -10.25
C ILE A 35 -16.75 0.30 -9.95
N SER A 36 -15.70 -0.02 -9.21
CA SER A 36 -15.39 -1.37 -8.75
C SER A 36 -15.30 -1.41 -7.23
N LYS A 37 -15.83 -2.47 -6.60
CA LYS A 37 -15.66 -2.67 -5.17
C LYS A 37 -14.34 -3.36 -4.89
N LEU A 38 -13.42 -2.65 -4.25
CA LEU A 38 -12.14 -3.19 -3.79
C LEU A 38 -12.26 -3.57 -2.33
N LYS A 39 -12.02 -4.86 -2.03
CA LYS A 39 -11.99 -5.39 -0.68
C LYS A 39 -10.58 -5.86 -0.32
N ILE A 40 -10.05 -5.30 0.75
CA ILE A 40 -8.71 -5.58 1.27
C ILE A 40 -8.83 -6.04 2.71
N GLN A 41 -8.47 -7.30 2.96
CA GLN A 41 -8.33 -7.83 4.31
C GLN A 41 -6.87 -7.76 4.73
N LEU A 42 -6.59 -7.04 5.81
CA LEU A 42 -5.28 -7.02 6.47
C LEU A 42 -5.18 -8.23 7.40
N VAL A 43 -4.26 -9.15 7.11
CA VAL A 43 -4.12 -10.36 7.91
C VAL A 43 -3.01 -10.17 8.94
N HIS A 44 -1.78 -9.99 8.47
CA HIS A 44 -0.58 -10.06 9.32
C HIS A 44 0.57 -9.19 8.79
N GLY A 45 1.56 -8.90 9.65
CA GLY A 45 2.75 -8.12 9.30
C GLY A 45 4.04 -8.84 9.67
N PHE A 46 4.96 -8.98 8.72
CA PHE A 46 6.25 -9.63 8.91
C PHE A 46 7.38 -8.61 9.07
N GLN A 47 8.28 -8.86 10.02
CA GLN A 47 9.57 -8.16 10.19
C GLN A 47 9.46 -6.63 10.25
N LEU A 48 8.36 -6.10 10.81
CA LEU A 48 8.12 -4.66 10.93
C LEU A 48 9.13 -3.95 11.86
N ASN A 49 9.75 -4.71 12.77
CA ASN A 49 10.78 -4.27 13.71
C ASN A 49 12.21 -4.31 13.14
N ALA A 50 12.40 -4.52 11.83
CA ALA A 50 13.73 -4.68 11.25
C ALA A 50 14.67 -3.52 11.65
N PRO A 51 15.83 -3.81 12.28
CA PRO A 51 16.64 -2.80 12.94
C PRO A 51 17.19 -1.78 11.93
N LYS A 52 17.18 -0.49 12.31
CA LYS A 52 17.70 0.62 11.49
C LYS A 52 19.22 0.59 11.25
N SER A 53 19.95 -0.34 11.88
CA SER A 53 21.42 -0.32 11.92
C SER A 53 21.98 -1.73 12.09
N ASN A 54 23.13 -1.98 11.45
CA ASN A 54 23.96 -3.17 11.64
C ASN A 54 24.63 -3.25 13.03
N ASN A 55 24.42 -2.26 13.91
CA ASN A 55 25.00 -2.29 15.24
C ASN A 55 24.34 -3.39 16.09
N ARG A 56 25.09 -4.45 16.41
CA ARG A 56 24.58 -5.64 17.11
C ARG A 56 23.95 -5.33 18.48
N MET A 57 24.31 -4.18 19.07
CA MET A 57 23.75 -3.66 20.33
C MET A 57 22.31 -3.12 20.20
N SER A 58 21.87 -2.72 19.00
CA SER A 58 20.48 -2.24 18.79
C SER A 58 19.50 -3.35 18.40
N ARG A 59 20.01 -4.58 18.16
CA ARG A 59 19.22 -5.79 17.88
C ARG A 59 18.48 -6.34 19.10
N ARG A 60 18.80 -5.86 20.31
CA ARG A 60 18.27 -6.32 21.59
C ARG A 60 17.28 -5.34 22.23
N ARG A 61 16.43 -4.71 21.43
CA ARG A 61 15.22 -4.12 21.98
C ARG A 61 14.06 -4.75 21.27
N ASP A 62 13.47 -5.75 21.92
CA ASP A 62 12.03 -5.98 21.90
C ASP A 62 11.38 -4.62 22.15
N ARG A 63 11.22 -3.86 21.08
CA ARG A 63 10.50 -2.61 21.14
C ARG A 63 9.07 -3.05 20.97
N ASP A 64 8.26 -2.86 22.01
CA ASP A 64 6.82 -3.10 21.98
C ASP A 64 6.18 -2.23 20.90
N LEU A 65 6.16 -2.73 19.67
CA LEU A 65 5.60 -2.04 18.53
C LEU A 65 4.08 -2.08 18.63
N SER A 66 3.48 -0.96 18.27
CA SER A 66 2.04 -0.78 18.11
C SER A 66 1.77 -0.39 16.66
N PRO A 67 1.97 -1.29 15.68
CA PRO A 67 1.90 -0.90 14.28
C PRO A 67 0.44 -0.61 13.88
N ILE A 68 0.26 0.54 13.24
CA ILE A 68 -0.96 0.92 12.53
C ILE A 68 -0.70 0.79 11.04
N VAL A 69 -1.67 0.21 10.32
CA VAL A 69 -1.69 0.20 8.86
C VAL A 69 -2.78 1.15 8.40
N GLU A 70 -2.41 2.11 7.57
CA GLU A 70 -3.31 2.96 6.81
C GLU A 70 -3.34 2.48 5.36
N VAL A 71 -4.55 2.20 4.86
CA VAL A 71 -4.81 1.87 3.47
C VAL A 71 -5.53 3.05 2.83
N GLU A 72 -4.87 3.66 1.86
CA GLU A 72 -5.38 4.79 1.10
C GLU A 72 -5.64 4.39 -0.35
N VAL A 73 -6.82 4.72 -0.87
CA VAL A 73 -7.10 4.65 -2.31
C VAL A 73 -7.20 6.06 -2.86
N VAL A 74 -6.29 6.40 -3.78
CA VAL A 74 -6.16 7.71 -4.41
C VAL A 74 -6.64 7.63 -5.85
N GLY A 75 -7.72 8.34 -6.19
CA GLY A 75 -8.36 8.29 -7.51
C GLY A 75 -8.72 9.66 -8.09
N LEU A 76 -9.79 9.70 -8.89
CA LEU A 76 -10.24 10.82 -9.72
C LEU A 76 -10.91 11.96 -8.91
N LYS A 77 -10.24 12.42 -7.83
CA LYS A 77 -10.69 13.37 -6.77
C LYS A 77 -11.27 12.73 -5.50
N THR A 78 -11.19 11.41 -5.37
CA THR A 78 -11.52 10.72 -4.11
C THR A 78 -10.24 10.23 -3.43
N LEU A 79 -10.16 10.49 -2.12
CA LEU A 79 -9.23 9.83 -1.21
C LEU A 79 -10.09 9.01 -0.26
N LEU A 80 -9.99 7.70 -0.37
CA LEU A 80 -10.61 6.78 0.58
C LEU A 80 -9.52 6.30 1.54
N LEU A 81 -9.79 6.36 2.84
CA LEU A 81 -8.82 6.03 3.88
C LEU A 81 -9.48 5.09 4.90
N ALA A 82 -8.79 4.00 5.21
CA ALA A 82 -9.10 3.15 6.35
C ALA A 82 -7.83 2.84 7.11
N SER A 83 -7.93 2.67 8.43
CA SER A 83 -6.80 2.32 9.27
C SER A 83 -7.15 1.20 10.24
N ALA A 84 -6.16 0.39 10.61
CA ALA A 84 -6.32 -0.62 11.63
C ALA A 84 -5.07 -0.69 12.52
N SER A 85 -5.30 -0.94 13.81
CA SER A 85 -4.25 -1.11 14.82
C SER A 85 -4.01 -2.60 15.04
N ALA A 86 -2.75 -3.01 15.09
CA ALA A 86 -2.43 -4.41 15.29
C ALA A 86 -2.84 -4.88 16.69
N LYS A 87 -3.27 -6.13 16.75
CA LYS A 87 -3.50 -6.94 17.93
C LYS A 87 -2.31 -7.92 18.04
N GLY A 88 -1.90 -8.21 19.27
CA GLY A 88 -0.76 -9.09 19.55
C GLY A 88 0.57 -8.34 19.72
N GLY A 89 1.46 -8.90 20.54
CA GLY A 89 2.73 -8.27 20.93
C GLY A 89 3.88 -8.54 19.95
N GLU A 90 4.27 -9.80 19.78
CA GLU A 90 5.45 -10.17 18.98
C GLU A 90 5.14 -10.37 17.49
N LEU A 91 3.86 -10.61 17.17
CA LEU A 91 3.34 -10.92 15.84
C LEU A 91 2.10 -10.04 15.57
N PRO A 92 2.24 -8.93 14.83
CA PRO A 92 1.16 -7.99 14.63
C PRO A 92 0.11 -8.56 13.67
N GLU A 93 -1.11 -8.75 14.17
CA GLU A 93 -2.28 -9.22 13.42
C GLU A 93 -3.37 -8.15 13.42
N TRP A 94 -4.06 -7.96 12.31
CA TRP A 94 -5.19 -7.03 12.22
C TRP A 94 -6.50 -7.81 12.12
N ASN A 95 -6.56 -8.67 11.10
CA ASN A 95 -7.77 -9.40 10.65
C ASN A 95 -8.94 -8.47 10.29
N ASP A 96 -8.66 -7.17 10.08
CA ASP A 96 -9.61 -6.16 9.65
C ASP A 96 -9.80 -6.21 8.14
N THR A 97 -11.04 -5.95 7.69
CA THR A 97 -11.36 -5.91 6.25
C THR A 97 -11.93 -4.56 5.89
N PHE A 98 -11.36 -3.96 4.85
CA PHE A 98 -11.77 -2.67 4.31
C PHE A 98 -12.43 -2.87 2.95
N GLU A 99 -13.49 -2.11 2.72
CA GLU A 99 -14.22 -2.09 1.45
C GLU A 99 -14.23 -0.65 0.91
N PHE A 100 -13.90 -0.51 -0.37
CA PHE A 100 -13.75 0.77 -1.05
C PHE A 100 -14.51 0.74 -2.37
N ASP A 101 -15.37 1.72 -2.61
CA ASP A 101 -15.99 1.97 -3.92
C ASP A 101 -15.02 2.80 -4.78
N VAL A 102 -14.27 2.13 -5.65
CA VAL A 102 -13.20 2.75 -6.44
C VAL A 102 -13.74 3.18 -7.80
N SER A 103 -13.84 4.50 -8.00
CA SER A 103 -14.12 5.07 -9.32
C SER A 103 -12.86 5.07 -10.19
N MET A 104 -12.99 4.60 -11.43
CA MET A 104 -11.94 4.52 -12.43
C MET A 104 -10.69 3.77 -11.91
N PRO A 105 -10.80 2.46 -11.64
CA PRO A 105 -9.70 1.67 -11.07
C PRO A 105 -8.41 1.71 -11.92
N ASP A 106 -8.53 1.91 -13.24
CA ASP A 106 -7.40 2.06 -14.18
C ASP A 106 -6.44 3.22 -13.86
N ILE A 107 -6.93 4.26 -13.18
CA ILE A 107 -6.11 5.40 -12.76
C ILE A 107 -5.94 5.49 -11.24
N ALA A 108 -6.67 4.68 -10.49
CA ALA A 108 -6.58 4.67 -9.04
C ALA A 108 -5.28 3.99 -8.58
N LEU A 109 -4.73 4.50 -7.48
CA LEU A 109 -3.57 3.95 -6.79
C LEU A 109 -4.00 3.55 -5.39
N VAL A 110 -3.51 2.42 -4.89
CA VAL A 110 -3.62 2.06 -3.47
C VAL A 110 -2.25 2.28 -2.81
N ARG A 111 -2.26 2.80 -1.59
CA ARG A 111 -1.07 2.99 -0.76
C ARG A 111 -1.30 2.37 0.61
N PHE A 112 -0.36 1.54 1.03
CA PHE A 112 -0.24 0.99 2.37
C PHE A 112 0.83 1.78 3.11
N ASN A 113 0.47 2.47 4.19
CA ASN A 113 1.41 3.10 5.10
C ASN A 113 1.39 2.36 6.42
N VAL A 114 2.58 2.07 6.95
CA VAL A 114 2.73 1.41 8.24
C VAL A 114 3.59 2.27 9.12
N PHE A 115 3.11 2.57 10.32
CA PHE A 115 3.83 3.34 11.32
C PHE A 115 3.54 2.83 12.72
N ASP A 116 4.42 3.13 13.66
CA ASP A 116 4.21 2.80 15.06
C ASP A 116 3.37 3.87 15.74
N ASP A 117 2.28 3.49 16.39
CA ASP A 117 1.34 4.41 17.03
C ASP A 117 1.98 5.21 18.16
N LYS A 118 2.81 4.56 18.98
CA LYS A 118 3.51 5.18 20.11
C LYS A 118 4.53 6.22 19.67
N THR A 119 5.38 5.89 18.70
CA THR A 119 6.50 6.76 18.29
C THR A 119 6.19 7.64 17.08
N LYS A 120 5.07 7.38 16.39
CA LYS A 120 4.70 7.97 15.08
C LYS A 120 5.77 7.76 14.00
N GLU A 121 6.63 6.77 14.20
CA GLU A 121 7.72 6.46 13.29
C GLU A 121 7.21 5.60 12.12
N SER A 122 7.55 5.97 10.89
CA SER A 122 7.23 5.13 9.73
C SER A 122 8.02 3.81 9.75
N LEU A 123 7.28 2.71 9.75
CA LEU A 123 7.80 1.35 9.64
C LEU A 123 7.99 0.94 8.17
N GLY A 124 7.21 1.54 7.27
CA GLY A 124 7.40 1.46 5.83
C GLY A 124 6.12 1.82 5.08
N ALA A 125 6.23 1.95 3.76
CA ALA A 125 5.08 2.17 2.90
C ALA A 125 5.26 1.47 1.55
N TYR A 126 4.14 1.19 0.88
CA TYR A 126 4.12 0.66 -0.47
C TYR A 126 2.91 1.19 -1.22
N ALA A 127 3.10 1.57 -2.47
CA ALA A 127 2.01 2.04 -3.32
C ALA A 127 2.07 1.32 -4.67
N LEU A 128 0.89 1.04 -5.22
CA LEU A 128 0.74 0.41 -6.52
C LEU A 128 -0.59 0.81 -7.17
N PRO A 129 -0.72 0.74 -8.49
CA PRO A 129 -2.00 0.89 -9.18
C PRO A 129 -3.01 -0.17 -8.76
N VAL A 130 -4.28 0.21 -8.66
CA VAL A 130 -5.37 -0.74 -8.37
C VAL A 130 -5.46 -1.80 -9.47
N SER A 131 -5.25 -1.42 -10.73
CA SER A 131 -5.20 -2.36 -11.86
C SER A 131 -4.02 -3.34 -11.81
N SER A 132 -3.01 -3.10 -10.97
CA SER A 132 -1.88 -4.01 -10.75
C SER A 132 -2.06 -4.91 -9.52
N LEU A 133 -3.14 -4.75 -8.74
CA LEU A 133 -3.45 -5.64 -7.63
C LEU A 133 -3.94 -6.99 -8.16
N LEU A 134 -3.38 -8.06 -7.63
CA LEU A 134 -3.82 -9.41 -7.93
C LEU A 134 -4.76 -9.92 -6.83
N PRO A 135 -5.88 -10.58 -7.18
CA PRO A 135 -6.80 -11.14 -6.18
C PRO A 135 -6.17 -12.29 -5.38
N GLY A 136 -6.79 -12.62 -4.26
CA GLY A 136 -6.37 -13.65 -3.30
C GLY A 136 -5.35 -13.15 -2.29
N PHE A 137 -4.70 -14.10 -1.61
CA PHE A 137 -3.66 -13.81 -0.62
C PHE A 137 -2.37 -13.33 -1.30
N ARG A 138 -1.88 -12.16 -0.87
CA ARG A 138 -0.69 -11.50 -1.42
C ARG A 138 0.21 -10.97 -0.32
N ARG A 139 1.50 -10.94 -0.61
CA ARG A 139 2.52 -10.31 0.21
C ARG A 139 2.85 -8.95 -0.39
N ILE A 140 2.68 -7.88 0.39
CA ILE A 140 3.04 -6.52 0.01
C ILE A 140 4.38 -6.17 0.66
N PRO A 141 5.46 -5.96 -0.11
CA PRO A 141 6.73 -5.52 0.46
C PRO A 141 6.60 -4.09 0.98
N LEU A 142 7.25 -3.77 2.10
CA LEU A 142 7.28 -2.40 2.63
C LEU A 142 8.64 -1.77 2.36
N ASN A 143 8.62 -0.52 1.88
CA ASN A 143 9.82 0.25 1.61
C ASN A 143 9.94 1.43 2.56
N LYS A 144 11.16 1.77 2.95
CA LYS A 144 11.44 3.00 3.69
C LYS A 144 11.84 4.10 2.73
N TYR A 145 11.25 5.27 2.92
CA TYR A 145 11.53 6.45 2.11
C TYR A 145 12.40 7.40 2.93
N LYS A 146 13.68 7.50 2.57
CA LYS A 146 14.59 8.48 3.16
C LYS A 146 14.41 9.84 2.46
N PRO A 147 14.74 10.96 3.14
CA PRO A 147 14.94 12.23 2.45
C PRO A 147 15.91 12.00 1.28
N PHE A 148 15.64 12.61 0.12
CA PHE A 148 16.41 12.44 -1.12
C PHE A 148 16.16 11.17 -1.96
N ALA A 149 14.96 10.59 -1.86
CA ALA A 149 14.38 9.66 -2.86
C ALA A 149 14.99 8.26 -2.97
N VAL A 150 16.00 7.92 -2.17
CA VAL A 150 16.50 6.54 -2.11
C VAL A 150 15.44 5.67 -1.43
N VAL A 151 14.80 4.81 -2.22
CA VAL A 151 13.92 3.75 -1.74
C VAL A 151 14.80 2.68 -1.11
N GLU A 152 14.70 2.50 0.20
CA GLU A 152 15.37 1.42 0.89
C GLU A 152 14.43 0.23 0.96
N ASN A 153 14.79 -0.84 0.24
CA ASN A 153 14.10 -2.12 0.34
C ASN A 153 14.29 -2.66 1.75
N THR A 154 13.18 -3.00 2.41
CA THR A 154 13.22 -3.62 3.73
C THR A 154 12.73 -5.06 3.64
N PRO A 155 13.13 -5.94 4.57
CA PRO A 155 12.58 -7.28 4.63
C PRO A 155 11.12 -7.29 5.15
N ALA A 156 10.61 -6.13 5.61
CA ALA A 156 9.27 -5.98 6.15
C ALA A 156 8.19 -6.10 5.06
N SER A 157 7.04 -6.67 5.42
CA SER A 157 5.95 -6.87 4.48
C SER A 157 4.61 -7.07 5.18
N LEU A 158 3.52 -6.75 4.50
CA LEU A 158 2.16 -7.09 4.92
C LEU A 158 1.66 -8.33 4.20
N PHE A 159 0.87 -9.15 4.89
CA PHE A 159 0.09 -10.22 4.30
C PHE A 159 -1.37 -9.78 4.24
N ILE A 160 -1.91 -9.74 3.02
CA ILE A 160 -3.24 -9.25 2.74
C ILE A 160 -4.01 -10.25 1.89
N ASN A 161 -5.34 -10.18 1.93
CA ASN A 161 -6.20 -10.84 0.96
C ASN A 161 -6.96 -9.77 0.16
N VAL A 162 -6.92 -9.88 -1.17
CA VAL A 162 -7.52 -8.91 -2.09
C VAL A 162 -8.67 -9.57 -2.83
N SER A 163 -9.81 -8.90 -2.91
CA SER A 163 -10.92 -9.31 -3.76
C SER A 163 -11.57 -8.11 -4.43
N PHE A 164 -12.10 -8.34 -5.62
CA PHE A 164 -12.86 -7.37 -6.39
C PHE A 164 -14.30 -7.88 -6.49
N ALA A 165 -15.27 -6.99 -6.34
CA ALA A 165 -16.70 -7.27 -6.48
C ALA A 165 -17.36 -6.28 -7.43
#